data_AF-A0A661IS98-F1
#
_entry.id   AF-A0A661IS98-F1
#
_cell.length_a   1.000
_cell.length_b   1.000
_cell.length_c   1.000
_cell.angle_alpha   90.00
_cell.angle_beta   90.00
_cell.angle_gamma   90.00
#
_symmetry.space_group_name_H-M   'P 1'
#
loop_
_entity.id
_entity.type
_entity.pdbx_description
1 polymer ?
#
loop_
_entity_poly.entity_id
_entity_poly.type
_entity_poly.pdbx_seq_one_letter_code
_entity_poly.pdbx_strand_id
1 'polypeptide(L)'
;MSKRCVIMSERKETSEYEHLAAVLECILKTLEEIRSITILANQDKLEQRKRKLLPKGSIKERIYDLCDGTKTAKEIGEVIGKDASYVHSYLSILRREGLIRTIERNGRIVHEQII
;
A
#
# COMPACT_ATOMS: atom_id res chain seq x y z
N MET A 1 38.34 -16.77 -30.60
CA MET A 1 37.49 -17.38 -29.56
C MET A 1 36.40 -18.21 -30.24
N SER A 2 36.17 -19.45 -29.78
CA SER A 2 35.32 -20.44 -30.47
C SER A 2 33.82 -20.19 -30.24
N LYS A 3 33.00 -20.31 -31.30
CA LYS A 3 31.52 -20.15 -31.27
C LYS A 3 30.82 -20.99 -30.19
N ARG A 4 31.45 -22.08 -29.76
CA ARG A 4 30.95 -22.97 -28.70
C ARG A 4 30.99 -22.33 -27.30
N CYS A 5 31.94 -21.42 -27.05
CA CYS A 5 32.10 -20.76 -25.76
C CYS A 5 31.01 -19.70 -25.53
N VAL A 6 30.60 -18.98 -26.59
CA VAL A 6 29.54 -17.97 -26.54
C VAL A 6 28.18 -18.62 -26.22
N ILE A 7 27.84 -19.71 -26.91
CA ILE A 7 26.58 -20.45 -26.68
C ILE A 7 26.48 -21.04 -25.26
N MET A 8 27.62 -21.47 -24.69
CA MET A 8 27.65 -21.98 -23.32
C MET A 8 27.55 -20.87 -22.27
N SER A 9 28.05 -19.67 -22.55
CA SER A 9 27.88 -18.49 -21.70
C SER A 9 26.41 -18.04 -21.69
N GLU A 10 25.80 -17.92 -22.87
CA GLU A 10 24.39 -17.49 -23.03
C GLU A 10 23.40 -18.47 -22.37
N ARG A 11 23.61 -19.79 -22.50
CA ARG A 11 22.77 -20.79 -21.81
C ARG A 11 22.89 -20.75 -20.30
N LYS A 12 24.06 -20.41 -19.77
CA LYS A 12 24.31 -20.32 -18.34
C LYS A 12 23.65 -19.08 -17.74
N GLU A 13 23.75 -17.94 -18.42
CA GLU A 13 23.02 -16.72 -18.08
C GLU A 13 21.50 -16.95 -18.09
N THR A 14 20.96 -17.56 -19.15
CA THR A 14 19.50 -17.82 -19.25
C THR A 14 19.00 -18.70 -18.09
N SER A 15 19.78 -19.73 -17.71
CA SER A 15 19.46 -20.62 -16.59
C SER A 15 19.51 -19.92 -15.22
N GLU A 16 20.38 -18.94 -15.03
CA GLU A 16 20.46 -18.16 -13.78
C GLU A 16 19.27 -17.20 -13.64
N TYR A 17 18.82 -16.56 -14.73
CA TYR A 17 17.61 -15.73 -14.73
C TYR A 17 16.34 -16.54 -14.46
N GLU A 18 16.21 -17.74 -15.03
CA GLU A 18 15.09 -18.64 -14.76
C GLU A 18 15.05 -19.07 -13.29
N HIS A 19 16.21 -19.36 -12.69
CA HIS A 19 16.30 -19.70 -11.27
C HIS A 19 15.92 -18.51 -10.38
N LEU A 20 16.41 -17.31 -10.70
CA LEU A 20 16.06 -16.09 -9.97
C LEU A 20 14.57 -15.78 -10.04
N ALA A 21 13.97 -15.92 -11.23
CA ALA A 21 12.53 -15.74 -11.42
C ALA A 21 11.72 -16.73 -10.55
N ALA A 22 12.09 -18.01 -10.55
CA ALA A 22 11.44 -19.02 -9.73
C ALA A 22 11.55 -18.72 -8.22
N VAL A 23 12.70 -18.21 -7.76
CA VAL A 23 12.88 -17.80 -6.37
C VAL A 23 11.98 -16.61 -6.03
N LEU A 24 11.90 -15.60 -6.91
CA LEU A 24 11.03 -14.44 -6.71
C LEU A 24 9.54 -14.84 -6.66
N GLU A 25 9.10 -15.73 -7.54
CA GLU A 25 7.74 -16.28 -7.51
C GLU A 25 7.44 -17.01 -6.21
N CYS A 26 8.39 -17.82 -5.72
CA CYS A 26 8.25 -18.54 -4.45
C CYS A 26 8.16 -17.58 -3.25
N ILE A 27 8.98 -16.52 -3.24
CA ILE A 27 8.93 -15.47 -2.22
C ILE A 27 7.58 -14.75 -2.26
N LEU A 28 7.12 -14.34 -3.45
CA LEU A 28 5.83 -13.66 -3.61
C LEU A 28 4.68 -14.53 -3.08
N LYS A 29 4.65 -15.80 -3.46
CA LYS A 29 3.62 -16.75 -2.98
C LYS A 29 3.66 -16.91 -1.46
N THR A 30 4.85 -17.06 -0.87
CA THR A 30 4.99 -17.18 0.58
C THR A 30 4.50 -15.91 1.29
N LEU A 31 4.78 -14.73 0.73
CA LEU A 31 4.28 -13.46 1.28
C LEU A 31 2.76 -13.34 1.19
N GLU A 32 2.14 -13.83 0.11
CA GLU A 32 0.68 -13.88 -0.04
C GLU A 32 0.03 -14.84 0.97
N GLU A 33 0.64 -15.99 1.22
CA GLU A 33 0.20 -16.95 2.24
C GLU A 33 0.30 -16.35 3.65
N ILE A 34 1.45 -15.74 4.00
CA ILE A 34 1.64 -15.04 5.27
C ILE A 34 0.63 -13.90 5.43
N ARG A 35 0.37 -13.12 4.37
CA ARG A 35 -0.64 -12.05 4.39
C ARG A 35 -2.02 -12.62 4.71
N SER A 36 -2.40 -13.70 4.05
CA SER A 36 -3.70 -14.36 4.23
C SER A 36 -3.91 -14.86 5.66
N ILE A 37 -2.91 -15.55 6.22
CA ILE A 37 -2.93 -16.03 7.61
C ILE A 37 -3.01 -14.85 8.58
N THR A 38 -2.24 -13.78 8.33
CA THR A 38 -2.23 -12.59 9.20
C THR A 38 -3.59 -11.90 9.22
N ILE A 39 -4.26 -11.79 8.07
CA ILE A 39 -5.63 -11.24 7.98
C ILE A 39 -6.57 -12.11 8.81
N LEU A 40 -6.61 -13.42 8.56
CA LEU A 40 -7.51 -14.35 9.24
C LEU A 40 -7.31 -14.33 10.78
N ALA A 41 -6.05 -14.36 11.23
CA ALA A 41 -5.72 -14.39 12.66
C ALA A 41 -6.02 -13.08 13.40
N ASN A 42 -6.11 -11.96 12.68
CA ASN A 42 -6.22 -10.63 13.28
C ASN A 42 -7.49 -9.87 12.90
N GLN A 43 -8.36 -10.41 12.04
CA GLN A 43 -9.52 -9.70 11.50
C GLN A 43 -10.38 -9.03 12.58
N ASP A 44 -10.77 -9.76 13.62
CA ASP A 44 -11.59 -9.21 14.71
C ASP A 44 -10.86 -8.13 15.51
N LYS A 45 -9.56 -8.32 15.76
CA LYS A 45 -8.73 -7.34 16.46
C LYS A 45 -8.53 -6.09 15.61
N LEU A 46 -8.40 -6.24 14.30
CA LEU A 46 -8.29 -5.15 13.34
C LEU A 46 -9.58 -4.34 13.31
N GLU A 47 -10.74 -4.98 13.21
CA GLU A 47 -12.04 -4.32 13.25
C GLU A 47 -12.26 -3.55 14.56
N GLN A 48 -11.95 -4.17 15.70
CA GLN A 48 -12.06 -3.49 17.00
C GLN A 48 -11.11 -2.30 17.12
N ARG A 49 -9.86 -2.44 16.66
CA ARG A 49 -8.90 -1.33 16.65
C ARG A 49 -9.34 -0.23 15.70
N LYS A 50 -9.85 -0.57 14.52
CA LYS A 50 -10.36 0.39 13.53
C LYS A 50 -11.49 1.23 14.12
N ARG A 51 -12.46 0.61 14.82
CA ARG A 51 -13.53 1.32 15.54
C ARG A 51 -13.03 2.24 16.66
N LYS A 52 -11.93 1.87 17.33
CA LYS A 52 -11.29 2.73 18.35
C LYS A 52 -10.52 3.90 17.73
N LEU A 53 -9.82 3.66 16.62
CA LEU A 53 -9.02 4.66 15.91
C LEU A 53 -9.88 5.62 15.10
N LEU A 54 -11.04 5.16 14.62
CA LEU A 54 -12.02 5.89 13.83
C LEU A 54 -13.39 5.83 14.54
N PRO A 55 -13.59 6.64 15.61
CA PRO A 55 -14.90 6.72 16.24
C PRO A 55 -15.94 7.21 15.25
N LYS A 56 -17.13 6.59 15.27
CA LYS A 56 -18.24 6.96 14.40
C LYS A 56 -18.63 8.43 14.53
N GLY A 57 -18.82 9.10 13.41
CA GLY A 57 -19.15 10.53 13.29
C GLY A 57 -17.97 11.46 13.54
N SER A 58 -16.76 10.94 13.82
CA SER A 58 -15.60 11.79 14.05
C SER A 58 -15.11 12.44 12.75
N ILE A 59 -14.46 13.60 12.89
CA ILE A 59 -13.75 14.25 11.78
C ILE A 59 -12.70 13.31 11.17
N LYS A 60 -12.03 12.51 12.01
CA LYS A 60 -11.01 11.55 11.58
C LYS A 60 -11.59 10.46 10.68
N GLU A 61 -12.75 9.91 11.04
CA GLU A 61 -13.50 8.95 10.22
C GLU A 61 -13.87 9.58 8.88
N ARG A 62 -14.47 10.78 8.89
CA ARG A 62 -14.84 11.49 7.64
C ARG A 62 -13.64 11.74 6.72
N ILE A 63 -12.50 12.15 7.25
CA ILE A 63 -11.27 12.36 6.45
C ILE A 63 -10.76 11.02 5.91
N TYR A 64 -10.79 9.96 6.73
CA TYR A 64 -10.40 8.62 6.31
C TYR A 64 -11.28 8.10 5.16
N ASP A 65 -12.60 8.30 5.23
CA ASP A 65 -13.55 7.88 4.20
C ASP A 65 -13.34 8.61 2.86
N LEU A 66 -12.80 9.83 2.89
CA LEU A 66 -12.47 10.60 1.71
C LEU A 66 -11.11 10.23 1.08
N CYS A 67 -10.32 9.37 1.74
CA CYS A 67 -9.05 8.87 1.20
C CYS A 67 -9.28 7.71 0.21
N ASP A 68 -9.94 8.01 -0.91
CA ASP A 68 -10.31 7.03 -1.96
C ASP A 68 -9.27 6.90 -3.09
N GLY A 69 -8.11 7.55 -2.96
CA GLY A 69 -7.08 7.60 -4.00
C GLY A 69 -7.38 8.56 -5.15
N THR A 70 -8.35 9.46 -4.99
CA THR A 70 -8.70 10.47 -6.01
C THR A 70 -8.52 11.91 -5.52
N LYS A 71 -8.67 12.14 -4.21
CA LYS A 71 -8.68 13.49 -3.62
C LYS A 71 -7.34 13.87 -3.01
N THR A 72 -6.99 15.14 -3.21
CA THR A 72 -5.88 15.83 -2.53
C THR A 72 -6.32 16.34 -1.16
N ALA A 73 -5.37 16.67 -0.28
CA ALA A 73 -5.67 17.25 1.02
C ALA A 73 -6.50 18.55 0.94
N LYS A 74 -6.31 19.34 -0.13
CA LYS A 74 -7.08 20.57 -0.38
C LYS A 74 -8.56 20.25 -0.65
N GLU A 75 -8.84 19.32 -1.55
CA GLU A 75 -10.20 18.92 -1.90
C GLU A 75 -10.92 18.26 -0.72
N ILE A 76 -10.21 17.46 0.07
CA ILE A 76 -10.75 16.90 1.33
C ILE A 76 -11.15 18.05 2.26
N GLY A 77 -10.31 19.07 2.39
CA GLY A 77 -10.59 20.27 3.20
C GLY A 77 -11.84 21.01 2.75
N GLU A 78 -11.98 21.23 1.44
CA GLU A 78 -13.15 21.85 0.83
C GLU A 78 -14.45 21.09 1.15
N VAL A 79 -14.42 19.75 1.08
CA VAL A 79 -15.59 18.90 1.39
C VAL A 79 -16.00 18.98 2.87
N ILE A 80 -15.04 19.09 3.79
CA ILE A 80 -15.32 19.13 5.24
C ILE A 80 -15.40 20.54 5.83
N GLY A 81 -15.21 21.58 5.01
CA GLY A 81 -15.19 22.97 5.45
C GLY A 81 -14.00 23.31 6.35
N LYS A 82 -12.82 22.74 6.07
CA LYS A 82 -11.57 22.98 6.80
C LYS A 82 -10.43 23.31 5.85
N ASP A 83 -9.40 23.95 6.37
CA ASP A 83 -8.21 24.25 5.58
C ASP A 83 -7.35 22.99 5.33
N ALA A 84 -6.49 23.05 4.32
CA ALA A 84 -5.64 21.93 3.95
C ALA A 84 -4.63 21.56 5.06
N SER A 85 -4.18 22.52 5.88
CA SER A 85 -3.23 22.24 6.98
C SER A 85 -3.87 21.39 8.07
N TYR A 86 -5.14 21.67 8.40
CA TYR A 86 -5.95 20.88 9.29
C TYR A 86 -6.07 19.45 8.78
N VAL A 87 -6.37 19.27 7.49
CA VAL A 87 -6.45 17.93 6.87
C VAL A 87 -5.09 17.22 6.88
N HIS A 88 -4.00 17.90 6.56
CA HIS A 88 -2.66 17.33 6.58
C HIS A 88 -2.27 16.77 7.96
N SER A 89 -2.71 17.41 9.04
CA SER A 89 -2.48 16.89 10.39
C SER A 89 -3.13 15.51 10.60
N TYR A 90 -4.36 15.33 10.14
CA TYR A 90 -5.08 14.06 10.20
C TYR A 90 -4.51 13.01 9.25
N LEU A 91 -4.17 13.39 8.02
CA LEU A 91 -3.52 12.48 7.06
C LEU A 91 -2.20 11.94 7.61
N SER A 92 -1.43 12.77 8.31
CA SER A 92 -0.20 12.33 8.98
C SER A 92 -0.48 11.33 10.10
N ILE A 93 -1.55 11.51 10.87
CA ILE A 93 -1.99 10.55 11.91
C ILE A 93 -2.42 9.22 11.26
N LEU A 94 -3.32 9.27 10.28
CA LEU A 94 -3.86 8.09 9.59
C LEU A 94 -2.77 7.27 8.91
N ARG A 95 -1.78 7.93 8.31
CA ARG A 95 -0.62 7.27 7.70
C ARG A 95 0.26 6.58 8.75
N ARG A 96 0.53 7.23 9.89
CA ARG A 96 1.30 6.63 11.00
C ARG A 96 0.57 5.44 11.63
N GLU A 97 -0.75 5.46 11.63
CA GLU A 97 -1.59 4.36 12.09
C GLU A 97 -1.73 3.23 11.05
N GLY A 98 -1.13 3.38 9.86
CA GLY A 98 -1.18 2.38 8.80
C GLY A 98 -2.57 2.23 8.17
N LEU A 99 -3.42 3.25 8.27
CA LEU A 99 -4.78 3.22 7.72
C LEU A 99 -4.84 3.71 6.28
N ILE A 100 -3.92 4.60 5.89
CA ILE A 100 -3.84 5.17 4.54
C ILE A 100 -2.39 5.19 4.05
N ARG A 101 -2.22 5.28 2.73
CA ARG A 101 -0.96 5.64 2.07
C ARG A 101 -1.15 6.83 1.15
N THR A 102 -0.06 7.54 0.90
CA THR A 102 -0.01 8.66 -0.05
C THR A 102 0.61 8.16 -1.34
N ILE A 103 -0.05 8.43 -2.47
CA ILE A 103 0.43 8.07 -3.79
C ILE A 103 0.41 9.28 -4.72
N GLU A 104 1.26 9.25 -5.73
CA GLU A 104 1.17 10.18 -6.84
C GLU A 104 0.35 9.54 -7.97
N ARG A 105 -0.70 10.22 -8.42
CA ARG A 105 -1.56 9.77 -9.52
C ARG A 105 -1.83 10.95 -10.44
N ASN A 106 -1.48 10.83 -11.72
CA ASN A 106 -1.63 11.89 -12.73
C ASN A 106 -0.99 13.24 -12.29
N GLY A 107 0.20 13.19 -11.67
CA GLY A 107 0.90 14.37 -11.16
C GLY A 107 0.27 14.99 -9.91
N ARG A 108 -0.67 14.31 -9.25
CA ARG A 108 -1.38 14.79 -8.05
C ARG A 108 -1.05 13.89 -6.86
N ILE A 109 -0.79 14.51 -5.72
CA ILE A 109 -0.61 13.80 -4.45
C ILE A 109 -2.00 13.51 -3.86
N VAL A 110 -2.37 12.23 -3.84
CA VAL A 110 -3.66 11.75 -3.34
C VAL A 110 -3.46 10.71 -2.24
N HIS A 111 -4.51 10.42 -1.49
CA HIS A 111 -4.46 9.52 -0.33
C HIS A 111 -5.44 8.38 -0.51
N GLU A 112 -4.99 7.14 -0.29
CA GLU A 112 -5.82 5.94 -0.41
C GLU A 112 -5.77 5.06 0.84
N GLN A 113 -6.90 4.43 1.16
CA GLN A 113 -7.02 3.49 2.27
C GLN A 113 -6.19 2.22 2.02
N ILE A 114 -5.62 1.67 3.09
CA ILE A 114 -4.96 0.36 3.08
C ILE A 114 -6.02 -0.70 3.41
N ILE A 115 -6.13 -1.73 2.55
CA ILE A 115 -7.05 -2.88 2.66
C ILE A 115 -6.34 -4.10 3.22
#